data_AF-A0A8B9LHU6-F1
#
_entry.id   AF-A0A8B9LHU6-F1
#
_cell.length_a   1.000
_cell.length_b   1.000
_cell.length_c   1.000
_cell.angle_alpha   90.00
_cell.angle_beta   90.00
_cell.angle_gamma   90.00
#
_symmetry.space_group_name_H-M   'P 1'
#
loop_
_entity.id
_entity.type
_entity.pdbx_description
1 polymer ?
#
loop_
_entity_poly.entity_id
_entity_poly.type
_entity_poly.pdbx_seq_one_letter_code
_entity_poly.pdbx_strand_id
1 'polypeptide(L)'
;MDKEPRTTVIFNSSKRELFTANSGYKSLQKRLRAQWKIQSIKEELTTEKLHGVKLWITAGPREKFTAAELEVLKQYLNSGGNILAMLGEGGEVKYDTNINFLLEEFGIMVNSDTVVRNVYYKYFHPKEALVSNGVLNREISRAAGKVVTGIIDDESPGNNAQALTFVYPYGATLNVMKPAAAVLSTGSVCFPLNRPVLALYQIPNAGKLAVMGSCHMFSDQYLDKEENSKIMDVLFQWLMTDNIHLNQIDAEDPECLISYVY
;
A
#
# COMPACT_ATOMS: atom_id res chain seq x y z
N MET A 1 15.85 -1.68 -27.38
CA MET A 1 14.40 -1.57 -27.63
C MET A 1 13.85 -0.65 -26.59
N ASP A 2 13.54 0.59 -26.96
CA ASP A 2 12.84 1.51 -26.07
C ASP A 2 11.49 0.88 -25.72
N LYS A 3 11.30 0.50 -24.45
CA LYS A 3 9.99 0.05 -23.97
C LYS A 3 9.04 1.24 -24.17
N GLU A 4 7.94 1.03 -24.90
CA GLU A 4 6.93 2.07 -25.07
C GLU A 4 6.55 2.67 -23.71
N PRO A 5 6.35 3.99 -23.63
CA PRO A 5 6.07 4.64 -22.36
C PRO A 5 4.74 4.12 -21.81
N ARG A 6 4.80 3.47 -20.64
CA ARG A 6 3.62 3.06 -19.90
C ARG A 6 2.95 4.31 -19.33
N THR A 7 1.76 4.66 -19.79
CA THR A 7 1.07 5.94 -19.47
C THR A 7 -0.31 5.74 -18.82
N THR A 8 -0.70 4.48 -18.58
CA THR A 8 -2.03 4.12 -18.09
C THR A 8 -1.99 3.60 -16.66
N VAL A 9 -2.95 4.03 -15.84
CA VAL A 9 -3.25 3.44 -14.53
C VAL A 9 -4.60 2.77 -14.61
N ILE A 10 -4.65 1.51 -14.20
CA ILE A 10 -5.87 0.69 -14.20
C ILE A 10 -6.37 0.51 -12.77
N PHE A 11 -7.66 0.82 -12.57
CA PHE A 11 -8.41 0.38 -11.40
C PHE A 11 -9.20 -0.88 -11.76
N ASN A 12 -8.86 -1.98 -11.11
CA ASN A 12 -9.55 -3.23 -11.29
C ASN A 12 -10.99 -3.12 -10.79
N SER A 13 -11.90 -3.77 -11.50
CA SER A 13 -13.33 -3.86 -11.18
C SER A 13 -13.88 -5.23 -11.59
N SER A 14 -13.00 -6.19 -11.87
CA SER A 14 -13.35 -7.55 -12.32
C SER A 14 -13.61 -8.51 -11.18
N LYS A 15 -13.26 -8.15 -9.93
CA LYS A 15 -13.41 -8.99 -8.73
C LYS A 15 -14.34 -8.35 -7.72
N ARG A 16 -15.34 -7.60 -8.18
CA ARG A 16 -16.30 -6.86 -7.34
C ARG A 16 -15.63 -6.01 -6.26
N GLU A 17 -14.57 -5.30 -6.62
CA GLU A 17 -13.84 -4.40 -5.72
C GLU A 17 -14.78 -3.51 -4.90
N LEU A 18 -14.44 -3.35 -3.62
CA LEU A 18 -15.17 -2.45 -2.72
C LEU A 18 -15.09 -1.00 -3.22
N PHE A 19 -13.90 -0.59 -3.67
CA PHE A 19 -13.67 0.72 -4.27
C PHE A 19 -13.20 0.60 -5.71
N THR A 20 -13.75 1.46 -6.56
CA THR A 20 -13.37 1.54 -7.97
C THR A 20 -13.08 3.00 -8.32
N ALA A 21 -12.52 3.25 -9.49
CA ALA A 21 -12.26 4.62 -9.93
C ALA A 21 -13.52 5.51 -9.92
N ASN A 22 -14.72 4.93 -10.03
CA ASN A 22 -15.99 5.65 -10.06
C ASN A 22 -16.74 5.63 -8.71
N SER A 23 -16.31 4.79 -7.75
CA SER A 23 -16.97 4.61 -6.46
C SER A 23 -15.96 4.59 -5.33
N GLY A 24 -16.00 5.62 -4.47
CA GLY A 24 -15.16 5.76 -3.28
C GLY A 24 -13.76 6.32 -3.53
N TYR A 25 -13.22 6.27 -4.75
CA TYR A 25 -11.89 6.80 -5.12
C TYR A 25 -11.94 7.96 -6.12
N LYS A 26 -12.99 8.79 -6.10
CA LYS A 26 -13.13 9.92 -7.04
C LYS A 26 -12.02 10.96 -6.84
N SER A 27 -11.67 11.24 -5.58
CA SER A 27 -10.58 12.18 -5.23
C SER A 27 -9.22 11.64 -5.64
N LEU A 28 -8.94 10.36 -5.38
CA LEU A 28 -7.72 9.68 -5.84
C LEU A 28 -7.62 9.70 -7.37
N GLN A 29 -8.70 9.31 -8.06
CA GLN A 29 -8.77 9.31 -9.52
C GLN A 29 -8.51 10.71 -10.10
N LYS A 30 -9.08 11.76 -9.49
CA LYS A 30 -8.88 13.15 -9.92
C LYS A 30 -7.41 13.57 -9.82
N ARG A 31 -6.71 13.19 -8.74
CA ARG A 31 -5.27 13.48 -8.58
C ARG A 31 -4.42 12.77 -9.64
N LEU A 32 -4.68 11.50 -9.90
CA LEU A 32 -3.91 10.72 -10.89
C LEU A 32 -4.15 11.16 -12.33
N ARG A 33 -5.38 11.59 -12.67
CA ARG A 33 -5.73 12.08 -14.02
C ARG A 33 -4.91 13.28 -14.49
N ALA A 34 -4.25 13.99 -13.58
CA ALA A 34 -3.37 15.11 -13.95
C ALA A 34 -2.16 14.67 -14.78
N GLN A 35 -1.70 13.42 -14.61
CA GLN A 35 -0.49 12.89 -15.26
C GLN A 35 -0.72 11.56 -15.98
N TRP A 36 -1.77 10.82 -15.63
CA TRP A 36 -1.98 9.45 -16.11
C TRP A 36 -3.35 9.26 -16.75
N LYS A 37 -3.38 8.42 -17.79
CA LYS A 37 -4.65 7.94 -18.36
C LYS A 37 -5.27 6.93 -17.40
N ILE A 38 -6.48 7.18 -16.92
CA ILE A 38 -7.18 6.25 -16.02
C ILE A 38 -8.13 5.36 -16.81
N GLN A 39 -8.01 4.05 -16.60
CA GLN A 39 -8.90 3.03 -17.14
C GLN A 39 -9.43 2.11 -16.03
N SER A 40 -10.49 1.37 -16.33
CA SER A 40 -11.05 0.36 -15.45
C SER A 40 -11.28 -0.92 -16.23
N ILE A 41 -10.92 -2.06 -15.64
CA ILE A 41 -11.14 -3.40 -16.20
C ILE A 41 -12.26 -4.07 -15.42
N LYS A 42 -13.31 -4.50 -16.11
CA LYS A 42 -14.44 -5.26 -15.51
C LYS A 42 -14.45 -6.74 -15.88
N GLU A 43 -13.63 -7.11 -16.84
CA GLU A 43 -13.55 -8.46 -17.39
C GLU A 43 -12.36 -9.21 -16.78
N GLU A 44 -12.27 -10.50 -17.05
CA GLU A 44 -11.12 -11.31 -16.66
C GLU A 44 -9.80 -10.69 -17.16
N LEU A 45 -8.78 -10.79 -16.30
CA LEU A 45 -7.48 -10.19 -16.51
C LEU A 45 -6.66 -11.03 -17.50
N THR A 46 -6.09 -10.38 -18.51
CA THR A 46 -5.19 -10.99 -19.48
C THR A 46 -3.95 -10.13 -19.69
N THR A 47 -2.88 -10.72 -20.21
CA THR A 47 -1.60 -10.02 -20.44
C THR A 47 -1.77 -8.85 -21.43
N GLU A 48 -2.63 -8.99 -22.43
CA GLU A 48 -2.89 -7.96 -23.44
C GLU A 48 -3.53 -6.71 -22.81
N LYS A 49 -4.42 -6.90 -21.84
CA LYS A 49 -5.08 -5.78 -21.13
C LYS A 49 -4.13 -4.98 -20.25
N LEU A 50 -2.98 -5.57 -19.89
CA LEU A 50 -1.93 -4.92 -19.11
C LEU A 50 -0.85 -4.26 -19.97
N HIS A 51 -0.96 -4.34 -21.30
CA HIS A 51 -0.03 -3.68 -22.20
C HIS A 51 -0.10 -2.14 -22.05
N GLY A 52 1.05 -1.49 -21.96
CA GLY A 52 1.13 -0.03 -21.74
C GLY A 52 0.67 0.46 -20.35
N VAL A 53 0.36 -0.45 -19.43
CA VAL A 53 -0.10 -0.12 -18.07
C VAL A 53 1.09 0.07 -17.14
N LYS A 54 1.17 1.23 -16.49
CA LYS A 54 2.20 1.58 -15.51
C LYS A 54 1.86 1.04 -14.12
N LEU A 55 0.60 1.12 -13.71
CA LEU A 55 0.12 0.65 -12.41
C LEU A 55 -1.25 -0.02 -12.56
N TRP A 56 -1.38 -1.20 -11.97
CA TRP A 56 -2.65 -1.88 -11.74
C TRP A 56 -3.01 -1.81 -10.25
N ILE A 57 -4.25 -1.44 -9.95
CA ILE A 57 -4.76 -1.21 -8.59
C ILE A 57 -5.97 -2.12 -8.36
N THR A 58 -5.97 -2.90 -7.28
CA THR A 58 -7.18 -3.56 -6.76
C THR A 58 -7.46 -3.07 -5.33
N ALA A 59 -8.72 -2.71 -5.07
CA ALA A 59 -9.13 -2.05 -3.83
C ALA A 59 -10.30 -2.79 -3.20
N GLY A 60 -9.96 -3.73 -2.32
CA GLY A 60 -10.89 -4.62 -1.66
C GLY A 60 -11.57 -5.58 -2.64
N PRO A 61 -10.83 -6.44 -3.38
CA PRO A 61 -11.44 -7.45 -4.23
C PRO A 61 -12.31 -8.39 -3.37
N ARG A 62 -13.51 -8.72 -3.87
CA ARG A 62 -14.51 -9.56 -3.18
C ARG A 62 -14.94 -10.79 -3.97
N GLU A 63 -14.06 -11.23 -4.86
CA GLU A 63 -14.15 -12.51 -5.55
C GLU A 63 -12.74 -13.09 -5.68
N LYS A 64 -12.68 -14.39 -5.92
CA LYS A 64 -11.42 -15.12 -6.09
C LYS A 64 -10.84 -14.88 -7.49
N PHE A 65 -9.52 -14.75 -7.53
CA PHE A 65 -8.71 -14.79 -8.73
C PHE A 65 -8.48 -16.24 -9.16
N THR A 66 -8.50 -16.48 -10.47
CA THR A 66 -8.09 -17.76 -11.05
C THR A 66 -6.57 -17.87 -11.03
N ALA A 67 -6.04 -19.10 -11.10
CA ALA A 67 -4.60 -19.30 -11.19
C ALA A 67 -3.98 -18.60 -12.40
N ALA A 68 -4.72 -18.51 -13.52
CA ALA A 68 -4.28 -17.80 -14.72
C ALA A 68 -4.17 -16.28 -14.48
N GLU A 69 -5.13 -15.67 -13.79
CA GLU A 69 -5.06 -14.24 -13.48
C GLU A 69 -3.90 -13.91 -12.53
N LEU A 70 -3.66 -14.75 -11.53
CA LEU A 70 -2.52 -14.58 -10.63
C LEU A 70 -1.19 -14.70 -11.39
N GLU A 71 -1.08 -15.65 -12.31
CA GLU A 71 0.10 -15.81 -13.16
C GLU A 71 0.32 -14.59 -14.08
N VAL A 72 -0.75 -14.03 -14.66
CA VAL A 72 -0.69 -12.78 -15.44
C VAL A 72 -0.15 -11.63 -14.59
N LEU A 73 -0.57 -11.50 -13.32
CA LEU A 73 -0.08 -10.46 -12.42
C LEU A 73 1.41 -10.62 -12.08
N LYS A 74 1.88 -11.86 -11.88
CA LYS A 74 3.31 -12.14 -11.68
C LYS A 74 4.14 -11.77 -12.90
N GLN A 75 3.72 -12.21 -14.08
CA GLN A 75 4.39 -11.87 -15.34
C GLN A 75 4.39 -10.36 -15.58
N TYR A 76 3.29 -9.69 -15.26
CA TYR A 76 3.18 -8.24 -15.34
C TYR A 76 4.19 -7.54 -14.43
N LEU A 77 4.31 -7.96 -13.16
CA LEU A 77 5.30 -7.43 -12.22
C LEU A 77 6.73 -7.68 -12.73
N ASN A 78 7.05 -8.90 -13.16
CA ASN A 78 8.36 -9.26 -13.73
C ASN A 78 8.71 -8.47 -15.00
N SER A 79 7.72 -8.04 -15.78
CA SER A 79 7.93 -7.23 -17.00
C SER A 79 8.25 -5.75 -16.73
N GLY A 80 8.12 -5.29 -15.47
CA GLY A 80 8.23 -3.89 -15.07
C GLY A 80 6.90 -3.20 -14.80
N GLY A 81 5.82 -3.95 -14.65
CA GLY A 81 4.53 -3.43 -14.19
C GLY A 81 4.49 -3.20 -12.70
N ASN A 82 3.63 -2.30 -12.23
CA ASN A 82 3.49 -2.04 -10.81
C ASN A 82 2.11 -2.44 -10.32
N ILE A 83 2.03 -2.94 -9.09
CA ILE A 83 0.79 -3.39 -8.47
C ILE A 83 0.59 -2.66 -7.14
N LEU A 84 -0.61 -2.14 -6.93
CA LEU A 84 -1.11 -1.71 -5.62
C LEU A 84 -2.30 -2.59 -5.24
N ALA A 85 -2.09 -3.49 -4.28
CA ALA A 85 -3.13 -4.33 -3.72
C ALA A 85 -3.57 -3.78 -2.36
N MET A 86 -4.87 -3.54 -2.18
CA MET A 86 -5.40 -3.04 -0.93
C MET A 86 -6.57 -3.89 -0.47
N LEU A 87 -6.56 -4.31 0.79
CA LEU A 87 -7.67 -5.01 1.44
C LEU A 87 -8.19 -4.19 2.62
N GLY A 88 -9.08 -4.75 3.44
CA GLY A 88 -9.52 -4.12 4.67
C GLY A 88 -9.53 -5.12 5.83
N GLU A 89 -10.16 -4.71 6.91
CA GLU A 89 -10.33 -5.54 8.10
C GLU A 89 -10.95 -6.91 7.77
N GLY A 90 -10.56 -7.92 8.54
CA GLY A 90 -10.94 -9.30 8.35
C GLY A 90 -10.26 -9.98 7.16
N GLY A 91 -9.37 -9.27 6.44
CA GLY A 91 -8.54 -9.81 5.38
C GLY A 91 -9.32 -10.56 4.32
N GLU A 92 -8.72 -11.59 3.75
CA GLU A 92 -9.35 -12.39 2.69
C GLU A 92 -10.59 -13.15 3.13
N VAL A 93 -10.63 -13.56 4.41
CA VAL A 93 -11.77 -14.32 4.95
C VAL A 93 -13.04 -13.47 4.90
N LYS A 94 -12.94 -12.18 5.28
CA LYS A 94 -14.10 -11.28 5.22
C LYS A 94 -14.41 -10.81 3.80
N TYR A 95 -13.38 -10.67 2.96
CA TYR A 95 -13.56 -10.21 1.58
C TYR A 95 -13.96 -11.34 0.63
N ASP A 96 -13.83 -12.62 1.00
CA ASP A 96 -14.05 -13.79 0.12
C ASP A 96 -13.21 -13.72 -1.16
N THR A 97 -11.91 -13.48 -0.98
CA THR A 97 -10.90 -13.46 -2.05
C THR A 97 -9.74 -14.39 -1.71
N ASN A 98 -8.73 -14.44 -2.57
CA ASN A 98 -7.57 -15.33 -2.48
C ASN A 98 -6.29 -14.67 -3.05
N ILE A 99 -6.19 -13.36 -2.93
CA ILE A 99 -5.04 -12.55 -3.35
C ILE A 99 -3.74 -12.89 -2.60
N ASN A 100 -3.78 -13.40 -1.36
CA ASN A 100 -2.60 -13.79 -0.59
C ASN A 100 -1.82 -14.90 -1.29
N PHE A 101 -2.45 -15.76 -2.10
CA PHE A 101 -1.72 -16.71 -2.96
C PHE A 101 -0.69 -16.00 -3.86
N LEU A 102 -0.97 -14.77 -4.31
CA LEU A 102 0.00 -13.95 -5.04
C LEU A 102 0.97 -13.23 -4.10
N LEU A 103 0.45 -12.63 -3.03
CA LEU A 103 1.25 -11.74 -2.16
C LEU A 103 2.32 -12.51 -1.38
N GLU A 104 2.02 -13.74 -0.96
CA GLU A 104 2.93 -14.59 -0.17
C GLU A 104 4.20 -14.93 -0.94
N GLU A 105 4.13 -15.07 -2.26
CA GLU A 105 5.30 -15.28 -3.12
C GLU A 105 6.30 -14.11 -3.09
N PHE A 106 5.84 -12.94 -2.64
CA PHE A 106 6.66 -11.75 -2.46
C PHE A 106 6.90 -11.44 -0.97
N GLY A 107 6.56 -12.37 -0.07
CA GLY A 107 6.77 -12.23 1.37
C GLY A 107 5.75 -11.32 2.07
N ILE A 108 4.55 -11.13 1.52
CA ILE A 108 3.50 -10.30 2.13
C ILE A 108 2.20 -11.10 2.27
N MET A 109 1.52 -10.98 3.40
CA MET A 109 0.19 -11.58 3.59
C MET A 109 -0.70 -10.60 4.36
N VAL A 110 -1.95 -10.43 3.93
CA VAL A 110 -2.96 -9.66 4.68
C VAL A 110 -3.59 -10.56 5.75
N ASN A 111 -3.52 -10.14 7.01
CA ASN A 111 -4.07 -10.90 8.13
C ASN A 111 -5.60 -10.82 8.18
N SER A 112 -6.22 -11.82 8.81
CA SER A 112 -7.67 -11.84 9.08
C SER A 112 -7.99 -11.20 10.43
N ASP A 113 -7.53 -9.97 10.64
CA ASP A 113 -7.69 -9.20 11.87
C ASP A 113 -8.26 -7.80 11.62
N THR A 114 -8.38 -6.98 12.67
CA THR A 114 -8.88 -5.60 12.56
C THR A 114 -8.06 -4.72 13.49
N VAL A 115 -7.62 -3.58 12.97
CA VAL A 115 -6.92 -2.57 13.76
C VAL A 115 -7.94 -1.69 14.46
N VAL A 116 -7.81 -1.56 15.77
CA VAL A 116 -8.62 -0.67 16.61
C VAL A 116 -7.71 0.26 17.39
N ARG A 117 -8.20 1.45 17.69
CA ARG A 117 -7.50 2.34 18.64
C ARG A 117 -7.64 1.83 20.08
N ASN A 118 -6.65 2.12 20.92
CA ASN A 118 -6.71 1.78 22.35
C ASN A 118 -7.54 2.79 23.17
N VAL A 119 -7.56 4.05 22.75
CA VAL A 119 -8.24 5.14 23.46
C VAL A 119 -9.09 5.96 22.50
N TYR A 120 -10.23 6.48 22.98
CA TYR A 120 -11.05 7.38 22.20
C TYR A 120 -10.29 8.66 21.86
N TYR A 121 -10.27 9.04 20.59
CA TYR A 121 -9.63 10.29 20.13
C TYR A 121 -10.11 10.69 18.73
N LYS A 122 -10.67 11.89 18.58
CA LYS A 122 -11.07 12.58 17.32
C LYS A 122 -12.15 11.90 16.45
N TYR A 123 -12.03 10.61 16.18
CA TYR A 123 -12.94 9.84 15.33
C TYR A 123 -13.92 9.01 16.16
N PHE A 124 -15.12 8.73 15.65
CA PHE A 124 -16.18 8.10 16.46
C PHE A 124 -16.04 6.58 16.52
N HIS A 125 -15.70 5.92 15.40
CA HIS A 125 -15.71 4.46 15.32
C HIS A 125 -14.35 3.88 15.72
N PRO A 126 -14.21 2.94 16.68
CA PRO A 126 -12.91 2.47 17.17
C PRO A 126 -11.91 2.01 16.10
N LYS A 127 -12.42 1.47 14.97
CA LYS A 127 -11.65 1.04 13.79
C LYS A 127 -11.16 2.16 12.87
N GLU A 128 -11.56 3.41 13.10
CA GLU A 128 -10.92 4.59 12.50
C GLU A 128 -9.66 4.93 13.32
N ALA A 129 -8.67 4.05 13.24
CA ALA A 129 -7.49 4.11 14.09
C ALA A 129 -6.59 5.29 13.69
N LEU A 130 -6.29 6.20 14.63
CA LEU A 130 -5.33 7.28 14.39
C LEU A 130 -3.93 6.81 14.79
N VAL A 131 -3.01 6.77 13.83
CA VAL A 131 -1.63 6.36 14.02
C VAL A 131 -0.74 7.59 13.93
N SER A 132 -0.02 7.89 15.01
CA SER A 132 0.87 9.06 15.09
C SER A 132 2.34 8.70 15.25
N ASN A 133 2.67 7.41 15.32
CA ASN A 133 4.03 6.90 15.46
C ASN A 133 4.24 5.60 14.67
N GLY A 134 3.75 5.58 13.44
CA GLY A 134 3.69 4.38 12.60
C GLY A 134 4.66 4.36 11.43
N VAL A 135 5.57 5.34 11.28
CA VAL A 135 6.52 5.31 10.17
C VAL A 135 7.67 4.36 10.47
N LEU A 136 7.90 3.35 9.62
CA LEU A 136 8.98 2.38 9.80
C LEU A 136 10.22 2.68 8.97
N ASN A 137 10.07 3.37 7.83
CA ASN A 137 11.19 3.71 6.95
C ASN A 137 11.30 5.23 6.78
N ARG A 138 12.48 5.79 7.11
CA ARG A 138 12.68 7.25 7.14
C ARG A 138 12.47 7.93 5.79
N GLU A 139 12.62 7.18 4.69
CA GLU A 139 12.45 7.71 3.34
C GLU A 139 10.98 8.04 3.03
N ILE A 140 10.03 7.42 3.73
CA ILE A 140 8.61 7.81 3.66
C ILE A 140 8.43 9.24 4.18
N SER A 141 9.02 9.54 5.34
CA SER A 141 8.96 10.88 5.95
C SER A 141 9.69 11.92 5.10
N ARG A 142 10.87 11.58 4.58
CA ARG A 142 11.65 12.48 3.71
C ARG A 142 10.90 12.81 2.43
N ALA A 143 10.37 11.80 1.73
CA ALA A 143 9.58 11.99 0.52
C ALA A 143 8.28 12.79 0.80
N ALA A 144 7.71 12.68 1.99
CA ALA A 144 6.56 13.48 2.42
C ALA A 144 6.92 14.94 2.81
N GLY A 145 8.18 15.34 2.69
CA GLY A 145 8.67 16.68 3.07
C GLY A 145 8.74 16.91 4.58
N LYS A 146 8.81 15.85 5.40
CA LYS A 146 8.88 15.91 6.87
C LYS A 146 10.30 15.88 7.42
N VAL A 147 11.24 16.52 6.72
CA VAL A 147 12.64 16.59 7.16
C VAL A 147 12.71 17.32 8.50
N VAL A 148 13.40 16.72 9.48
CA VAL A 148 13.69 17.35 10.77
C VAL A 148 14.73 18.46 10.52
N THR A 149 14.27 19.67 10.24
CA THR A 149 15.13 20.86 10.20
C THR A 149 15.45 21.27 11.64
N GLY A 150 16.57 20.79 12.21
CA GLY A 150 16.92 21.24 13.57
C GLY A 150 18.06 20.56 14.33
N ILE A 151 18.73 19.53 13.82
CA ILE A 151 19.92 18.98 14.48
C ILE A 151 21.13 19.21 13.58
N ILE A 152 21.82 20.32 13.86
CA ILE A 152 23.24 20.46 13.60
C ILE A 152 23.90 19.57 14.64
N ASP A 153 24.24 18.33 14.27
CA ASP A 153 25.36 17.56 14.84
C ASP A 153 25.46 16.22 14.10
N ASP A 154 26.70 15.81 13.86
CA ASP A 154 27.14 14.60 13.18
C ASP A 154 26.43 13.34 13.69
N GLU A 155 25.55 12.77 12.86
CA GLU A 155 25.21 11.34 12.69
C GLU A 155 23.89 11.29 11.92
N SER A 156 23.75 10.41 10.93
CA SER A 156 22.53 10.30 10.12
C SER A 156 21.31 10.17 11.04
N PRO A 157 20.38 11.15 11.11
CA PRO A 157 19.28 11.10 12.06
C PRO A 157 18.46 9.84 11.80
N GLY A 158 18.27 9.04 12.85
CA GLY A 158 17.48 7.81 12.84
C GLY A 158 16.06 8.01 12.32
N ASN A 159 15.33 6.93 12.12
CA ASN A 159 13.94 7.03 11.69
C ASN A 159 13.09 7.77 12.75
N ASN A 160 12.36 8.81 12.31
CA ASN A 160 11.38 9.47 13.17
C ASN A 160 10.00 8.85 12.92
N ALA A 161 9.64 7.86 13.73
CA ALA A 161 8.36 7.17 13.64
C ALA A 161 7.14 8.12 13.73
N GLN A 162 7.30 9.28 14.37
CA GLN A 162 6.27 10.29 14.60
C GLN A 162 6.15 11.37 13.51
N ALA A 163 6.95 11.29 12.44
CA ALA A 163 6.99 12.32 11.41
C ALA A 163 5.66 12.51 10.65
N LEU A 164 4.85 11.45 10.57
CA LEU A 164 3.55 11.45 9.90
C LEU A 164 2.46 10.92 10.83
N THR A 165 1.33 11.64 10.87
CA THR A 165 0.10 11.19 11.53
C THR A 165 -0.97 10.89 10.48
N PHE A 166 -1.56 9.70 10.55
CA PHE A 166 -2.51 9.23 9.55
C PHE A 166 -3.66 8.44 10.18
N VAL A 167 -4.81 8.43 9.52
CA VAL A 167 -5.95 7.59 9.92
C VAL A 167 -5.91 6.33 9.10
N TYR A 168 -5.98 5.19 9.79
CA TYR A 168 -6.00 3.85 9.25
C TYR A 168 -7.37 3.19 9.50
N PRO A 169 -8.39 3.52 8.68
CA PRO A 169 -9.76 3.11 8.93
C PRO A 169 -10.04 1.68 8.46
N TYR A 170 -10.73 0.89 9.28
CA TYR A 170 -11.22 -0.46 8.94
C TYR A 170 -10.16 -1.32 8.26
N GLY A 171 -8.93 -1.28 8.77
CA GLY A 171 -7.81 -1.99 8.18
C GLY A 171 -7.44 -3.27 8.92
N ALA A 172 -6.83 -4.20 8.19
CA ALA A 172 -6.13 -5.36 8.73
C ALA A 172 -4.64 -5.06 8.88
N THR A 173 -3.91 -5.89 9.59
CA THR A 173 -2.44 -5.86 9.59
C THR A 173 -1.86 -6.75 8.50
N LEU A 174 -0.55 -6.67 8.29
CA LEU A 174 0.20 -7.49 7.34
C LEU A 174 1.24 -8.33 8.06
N ASN A 175 1.44 -9.56 7.61
CA ASN A 175 2.70 -10.28 7.83
C ASN A 175 3.64 -9.93 6.67
N VAL A 176 4.88 -9.59 6.99
CA VAL A 176 5.87 -9.14 6.03
C VAL A 176 7.19 -9.82 6.33
N MET A 177 7.78 -10.47 5.33
CA MET A 177 9.09 -11.11 5.43
C MET A 177 9.89 -10.82 4.16
N LYS A 178 11.21 -11.06 4.22
CA LYS A 178 12.07 -10.90 3.05
C LYS A 178 11.52 -11.76 1.90
N PRO A 179 11.47 -11.22 0.66
CA PRO A 179 12.17 -10.01 0.21
C PRO A 179 11.40 -8.68 0.35
N ALA A 180 10.18 -8.65 0.89
CA ALA A 180 9.44 -7.42 1.12
C ALA A 180 9.93 -6.64 2.36
N ALA A 181 9.61 -5.35 2.40
CA ALA A 181 9.90 -4.46 3.52
C ALA A 181 8.64 -3.77 4.02
N ALA A 182 8.45 -3.75 5.34
CA ALA A 182 7.37 -3.00 5.99
C ALA A 182 7.77 -1.52 6.11
N VAL A 183 6.86 -0.61 5.76
CA VAL A 183 7.15 0.85 5.76
C VAL A 183 6.21 1.68 6.63
N LEU A 184 5.03 1.14 6.95
CA LEU A 184 4.13 1.71 7.97
C LEU A 184 3.66 0.61 8.93
N SER A 185 3.40 0.98 10.18
CA SER A 185 2.82 0.11 11.22
C SER A 185 1.59 0.72 11.88
N THR A 186 0.92 -0.05 12.74
CA THR A 186 -0.15 0.40 13.64
C THR A 186 0.34 1.33 14.77
N GLY A 187 1.65 1.47 14.95
CA GLY A 187 2.26 2.24 16.04
C GLY A 187 1.94 1.67 17.43
N SER A 188 2.25 2.46 18.46
CA SER A 188 2.14 2.02 19.87
C SER A 188 0.79 2.34 20.53
N VAL A 189 -0.15 2.93 19.79
CA VAL A 189 -1.44 3.41 20.32
C VAL A 189 -2.66 2.72 19.69
N CYS A 190 -2.43 1.77 18.79
CA CYS A 190 -3.46 0.93 18.21
C CYS A 190 -3.21 -0.55 18.54
N PHE A 191 -4.26 -1.34 18.57
CA PHE A 191 -4.19 -2.79 18.73
C PHE A 191 -4.51 -3.48 17.40
N PRO A 192 -3.73 -4.49 17.00
CA PRO A 192 -2.49 -4.96 17.64
C PRO A 192 -1.34 -3.94 17.49
N LEU A 193 -0.47 -3.88 18.50
CA LEU A 193 0.62 -2.90 18.59
C LEU A 193 1.74 -3.20 17.58
N ASN A 194 2.32 -2.15 17.00
CA ASN A 194 3.52 -2.20 16.15
C ASN A 194 3.46 -3.27 15.05
N ARG A 195 2.30 -3.51 14.43
CA ARG A 195 2.15 -4.46 13.32
C ARG A 195 2.22 -3.75 11.97
N PRO A 196 2.85 -4.33 10.94
CA PRO A 196 2.87 -3.74 9.60
C PRO A 196 1.46 -3.48 9.03
N VAL A 197 1.31 -2.37 8.29
CA VAL A 197 0.05 -1.99 7.61
C VAL A 197 0.25 -1.56 6.16
N LEU A 198 1.48 -1.20 5.78
CA LEU A 198 1.91 -0.97 4.40
C LEU A 198 3.25 -1.66 4.19
N ALA A 199 3.33 -2.50 3.16
CA ALA A 199 4.52 -3.24 2.78
C ALA A 199 4.84 -3.01 1.29
N LEU A 200 6.13 -2.97 0.98
CA LEU A 200 6.66 -2.71 -0.35
C LEU A 200 7.60 -3.83 -0.77
N TYR A 201 7.54 -4.20 -2.04
CA TYR A 201 8.47 -5.13 -2.68
C TYR A 201 8.86 -4.56 -4.05
N GLN A 202 10.16 -4.59 -4.36
CA GLN A 202 10.67 -4.12 -5.65
C GLN A 202 11.57 -5.18 -6.25
N ILE A 203 11.29 -5.53 -7.50
CA ILE A 203 12.18 -6.35 -8.30
C ILE A 203 13.26 -5.43 -8.88
N PRO A 204 14.56 -5.71 -8.66
CA PRO A 204 15.63 -4.91 -9.25
C PRO A 204 15.45 -4.76 -10.77
N ASN A 205 15.41 -3.51 -11.25
CA ASN A 205 15.22 -3.16 -12.66
C ASN A 205 13.90 -3.65 -13.31
N ALA A 206 12.88 -4.01 -12.52
CA ALA A 206 11.57 -4.42 -13.01
C ALA A 206 10.43 -3.76 -12.22
N GLY A 207 9.44 -4.55 -11.77
CA GLY A 207 8.19 -4.04 -11.21
C GLY A 207 8.23 -3.80 -9.70
N LYS A 208 7.26 -3.01 -9.23
CA LYS A 208 7.05 -2.69 -7.81
C LYS A 208 5.68 -3.15 -7.33
N LEU A 209 5.63 -3.80 -6.19
CA LEU A 209 4.42 -4.22 -5.50
C LEU A 209 4.28 -3.43 -4.19
N ALA A 210 3.11 -2.84 -3.99
CA ALA A 210 2.70 -2.26 -2.72
C ALA A 210 1.44 -2.95 -2.21
N VAL A 211 1.42 -3.27 -0.92
CA VAL A 211 0.27 -3.89 -0.24
C VAL A 211 -0.12 -3.04 0.95
N MET A 212 -1.40 -2.65 1.02
CA MET A 212 -1.95 -1.89 2.14
C MET A 212 -3.14 -2.62 2.76
N GLY A 213 -3.16 -2.76 4.08
CA GLY A 213 -4.25 -3.46 4.77
C GLY A 213 -5.53 -2.63 4.93
N SER A 214 -5.61 -1.40 4.39
CA SER A 214 -6.81 -0.55 4.37
C SER A 214 -7.02 0.13 3.02
N CYS A 215 -7.98 -0.38 2.25
CA CYS A 215 -8.50 0.28 1.06
C CYS A 215 -9.33 1.54 1.41
N HIS A 216 -9.80 1.66 2.65
CA HIS A 216 -10.53 2.85 3.11
C HIS A 216 -9.63 4.06 3.29
N MET A 217 -8.33 3.87 3.58
CA MET A 217 -7.37 4.94 3.85
C MET A 217 -7.30 6.00 2.73
N PHE A 218 -7.44 5.57 1.47
CA PHE A 218 -7.46 6.45 0.29
C PHE A 218 -8.84 6.71 -0.28
N SER A 219 -9.91 6.33 0.43
CA SER A 219 -11.26 6.67 0.00
C SER A 219 -11.54 8.17 0.15
N ASP A 220 -12.54 8.65 -0.59
CA ASP A 220 -13.00 10.03 -0.58
C ASP A 220 -13.29 10.56 0.84
N GLN A 221 -13.67 9.66 1.76
CA GLN A 221 -13.95 10.00 3.16
C GLN A 221 -12.69 10.29 3.99
N TYR A 222 -11.57 9.61 3.71
CA TYR A 222 -10.37 9.61 4.56
C TYR A 222 -9.13 10.20 3.90
N LEU A 223 -9.11 10.36 2.57
CA LEU A 223 -7.91 10.83 1.86
C LEU A 223 -7.45 12.22 2.32
N ASP A 224 -8.40 13.13 2.59
CA ASP A 224 -8.11 14.49 3.05
C ASP A 224 -8.10 14.60 4.60
N LYS A 225 -8.07 13.47 5.31
CA LYS A 225 -7.93 13.43 6.78
C LYS A 225 -6.47 13.26 7.18
N GLU A 226 -6.05 14.03 8.17
CA GLU A 226 -4.67 14.08 8.67
C GLU A 226 -3.66 14.18 7.51
N GLU A 227 -2.70 13.25 7.43
CA GLU A 227 -1.68 13.21 6.38
C GLU A 227 -1.84 12.01 5.43
N ASN A 228 -3.04 11.43 5.33
CA ASN A 228 -3.32 10.33 4.39
C ASN A 228 -2.97 10.69 2.95
N SER A 229 -3.24 11.94 2.54
CA SER A 229 -2.87 12.45 1.22
C SER A 229 -1.36 12.46 0.97
N LYS A 230 -0.53 12.75 1.98
CA LYS A 230 0.94 12.70 1.84
C LYS A 230 1.43 11.26 1.69
N ILE A 231 0.86 10.33 2.45
CA ILE A 231 1.19 8.89 2.32
C ILE A 231 0.82 8.40 0.92
N MET A 232 -0.34 8.80 0.40
CA MET A 232 -0.75 8.53 -0.97
C MET A 232 0.28 9.10 -1.96
N ASP A 233 0.64 10.38 -1.84
CA ASP A 233 1.57 11.03 -2.76
C ASP A 233 2.95 10.32 -2.78
N VAL A 234 3.49 9.98 -1.60
CA VAL A 234 4.75 9.21 -1.47
C VAL A 234 4.64 7.82 -2.09
N LEU A 235 3.56 7.08 -1.81
CA LEU A 235 3.36 5.73 -2.33
C LEU A 235 3.26 5.73 -3.86
N PHE A 236 2.51 6.67 -4.43
CA PHE A 236 2.38 6.81 -5.87
C PHE A 236 3.68 7.29 -6.50
N GLN A 237 4.43 8.20 -5.87
CA GLN A 237 5.74 8.59 -6.37
C GLN A 237 6.70 7.38 -6.39
N TRP A 238 6.69 6.53 -5.36
CA TRP A 238 7.51 5.31 -5.32
C TRP A 238 7.10 4.28 -6.39
N LEU A 239 5.80 4.07 -6.60
CA LEU A 239 5.29 3.17 -7.65
C LEU A 239 5.58 3.71 -9.06
N MET A 240 5.43 5.01 -9.28
CA MET A 240 5.46 5.59 -10.63
C MET A 240 6.86 6.01 -11.10
N THR A 241 7.78 6.29 -10.18
CA THR A 241 9.12 6.82 -10.46
C THR A 241 10.20 6.02 -9.74
N ASP A 242 11.46 6.26 -10.07
CA ASP A 242 12.62 5.67 -9.38
C ASP A 242 13.32 6.67 -8.46
N ASN A 243 12.59 7.71 -8.02
CA ASN A 243 13.17 8.79 -7.22
C ASN A 243 13.24 8.46 -5.72
N ILE A 244 12.40 7.53 -5.25
CA ILE A 244 12.34 7.13 -3.85
C ILE A 244 12.98 5.76 -3.71
N HIS A 245 14.07 5.70 -2.95
CA HIS A 245 14.76 4.48 -2.58
C HIS A 245 14.58 4.27 -1.08
N LEU A 246 14.18 3.07 -0.66
CA LEU A 246 14.01 2.78 0.76
C LEU A 246 15.36 2.76 1.47
N ASN A 247 15.39 3.28 2.69
CA ASN A 247 16.56 3.12 3.55
C ASN A 247 16.74 1.64 3.87
N GLN A 248 17.95 1.11 3.62
CA GLN A 248 18.21 -0.33 3.73
C GLN A 248 18.25 -0.81 5.18
N ILE A 249 18.77 0.00 6.10
CA ILE A 249 18.80 -0.34 7.54
C ILE A 249 17.37 -0.49 8.05
N ASP A 250 16.53 0.52 7.79
CA ASP A 250 15.13 0.51 8.20
C ASP A 250 14.31 -0.59 7.50
N ALA A 251 14.72 -1.04 6.30
CA ALA A 251 14.06 -2.13 5.56
C ALA A 251 14.50 -3.52 6.04
N GLU A 252 15.75 -3.68 6.49
CA GLU A 252 16.29 -4.93 7.00
C GLU A 252 15.90 -5.19 8.46
N ASP A 253 15.81 -4.13 9.27
CA ASP A 253 15.45 -4.19 10.69
C ASP A 253 14.40 -3.12 11.03
N PRO A 254 13.15 -3.28 10.56
CA PRO A 254 12.08 -2.34 10.87
C PRO A 254 11.63 -2.49 12.32
N GLU A 255 11.40 -1.36 13.01
CA GLU A 255 10.91 -1.31 14.39
C GLU A 255 9.42 -1.75 14.52
N CYS A 256 9.13 -3.01 14.21
CA CYS A 256 7.79 -3.60 14.25
C CYS A 256 7.80 -5.08 14.62
N LEU A 257 6.66 -5.59 15.09
CA LEU A 257 6.45 -7.00 15.35
C LEU A 257 6.19 -7.74 14.03
N ILE A 258 7.24 -8.37 13.49
CA ILE A 258 7.15 -9.28 12.35
C ILE A 258 6.81 -10.69 12.88
N SER A 259 5.71 -11.26 12.41
CA SER A 259 5.45 -12.70 12.59
C SER A 259 6.08 -13.45 11.42
N TYR A 260 6.91 -14.45 11.72
CA TYR A 260 7.36 -15.42 10.71
C TYR A 260 6.15 -16.26 10.27
N VAL A 261 5.85 -16.26 8.97
CA VAL A 261 4.92 -17.22 8.38
C VAL A 261 5.63 -18.57 8.41
N TYR A 262 5.11 -19.52 9.19
CA TYR A 262 5.58 -20.90 9.24
C TYR A 262 4.75 -21.77 8.29
#